data_AF-A0A139AH02-F1
#
_entry.id   AF-A0A139AH02-F1
#
_cell.length_a   1.000
_cell.length_b   1.000
_cell.length_c   1.000
_cell.angle_alpha   90.00
_cell.angle_beta   90.00
_cell.angle_gamma   90.00
#
_symmetry.space_group_name_H-M   'P 1'
#
loop_
_entity.id
_entity.type
_entity.pdbx_description
1 polymer ?
#
loop_
_entity_poly.entity_id
_entity_poly.type
_entity_poly.pdbx_seq_one_letter_code
_entity_poly.pdbx_strand_id
1 'polypeptide(L)'
;MNGTLLMELQLSETLLNPLSHFNSALAYSLIGICVTKSRELGLHVDPNMASHVSTGSKDWILTEERRRTGWAVYVVDRMAALTHARSPILLDQEYCLSHPCSDELWQGNPFALLQAATTASSPTSSDAESRDAAPSLLELYMVRDLC
;
A
#
# COMPACT_ATOMS: atom_id res chain seq x y z
N MET A 1 27.93 -18.02 40.71
CA MET A 1 28.44 -17.69 39.37
C MET A 1 27.32 -17.05 38.52
N ASN A 2 26.64 -16.02 39.04
CA ASN A 2 25.45 -15.41 38.41
C ASN A 2 25.66 -13.95 37.97
N GLY A 3 26.87 -13.40 38.11
CA GLY A 3 27.17 -12.00 37.81
C GLY A 3 27.53 -11.72 36.35
N THR A 4 28.05 -12.72 35.62
CA THR A 4 28.60 -12.54 34.27
C THR A 4 27.52 -12.48 33.19
N LEU A 5 26.41 -13.21 33.36
CA LEU A 5 25.30 -13.23 32.40
C LEU A 5 24.46 -11.95 32.40
N LEU A 6 24.41 -11.24 33.53
CA LEU A 6 23.71 -9.94 33.63
C LEU A 6 24.46 -8.83 32.88
N MET A 7 25.79 -8.86 32.86
CA MET A 7 26.57 -7.88 32.09
C MET A 7 26.50 -8.13 30.58
N GLU A 8 26.49 -9.38 30.12
CA GLU A 8 26.39 -9.70 28.68
C GLU A 8 25.03 -9.33 28.06
N LEU A 9 23.93 -9.55 28.78
CA LEU A 9 22.60 -9.11 28.33
C LEU A 9 22.51 -7.59 28.22
N GLN A 10 23.06 -6.86 29.20
CA GLN A 10 23.06 -5.40 29.22
C GLN A 10 23.98 -4.79 28.16
N LEU A 11 25.10 -5.46 27.83
CA LEU A 11 25.99 -5.10 26.72
C LEU A 11 25.33 -5.29 25.35
N SER A 12 24.51 -6.34 25.18
CA SER A 12 23.78 -6.57 23.93
C SER A 12 22.72 -5.49 23.68
N GLU A 13 21.93 -5.13 24.70
CA GLU A 13 20.89 -4.09 24.59
C GLU A 13 21.47 -2.68 24.42
N THR A 14 22.61 -2.37 25.06
CA THR A 14 23.23 -1.04 24.96
C THR A 14 23.99 -0.80 23.65
N LEU A 15 24.44 -1.84 22.95
CA LEU A 15 25.05 -1.71 21.61
C LEU A 15 24.01 -1.79 20.48
N LEU A 16 22.93 -2.56 20.64
CA LEU A 16 21.85 -2.64 19.66
C LEU A 16 20.91 -1.42 19.70
N ASN A 17 20.68 -0.81 20.87
CA ASN A 17 19.86 0.39 20.99
C ASN A 17 20.34 1.56 20.11
N PRO A 18 21.61 2.02 20.17
CA PRO A 18 22.06 3.14 19.35
C PRO A 18 22.04 2.82 17.85
N LEU A 19 22.29 1.57 17.45
CA LEU A 19 22.15 1.14 16.04
C LEU A 19 20.67 1.18 15.59
N SER A 20 19.74 0.75 16.43
CA SER A 20 18.29 0.83 16.16
C SER A 20 17.81 2.28 16.08
N HIS A 21 18.28 3.16 16.96
CA HIS A 21 17.97 4.58 16.96
C HIS A 21 18.59 5.31 15.76
N PHE A 22 19.82 4.95 15.37
CA PHE A 22 20.49 5.50 14.18
C PHE A 22 19.74 5.12 12.90
N ASN A 23 19.35 3.85 12.76
CA ASN A 23 18.52 3.39 11.65
C ASN A 23 17.15 4.07 11.63
N SER A 24 16.55 4.32 12.80
CA SER A 24 15.27 5.03 12.91
C SER A 24 15.40 6.50 12.49
N ALA A 25 16.47 7.18 12.91
CA ALA A 25 16.72 8.58 12.53
C ALA A 25 16.95 8.73 11.02
N LEU A 26 17.72 7.82 10.42
CA LEU A 26 17.92 7.77 8.97
C LEU A 26 16.61 7.46 8.24
N ALA A 27 15.83 6.48 8.70
CA ALA A 27 14.54 6.14 8.11
C ALA A 27 13.61 7.35 8.09
N TYR A 28 13.48 8.07 9.22
CA TYR A 28 12.70 9.31 9.27
C TYR A 28 13.21 10.41 8.35
N SER A 29 14.53 10.55 8.23
CA SER A 29 15.12 11.52 7.31
C SER A 29 14.76 11.19 5.86
N LEU A 30 14.79 9.91 5.49
CA LEU A 30 14.36 9.43 4.17
C LEU A 30 12.86 9.64 3.94
N ILE A 31 12.02 9.37 4.94
CA ILE A 31 10.58 9.66 4.87
C ILE A 31 10.34 11.16 4.67
N GLY A 32 11.05 12.03 5.39
CA GLY A 32 10.98 13.48 5.20
C GLY A 32 11.36 13.91 3.78
N ILE A 33 12.38 13.28 3.17
CA ILE A 33 12.73 13.49 1.77
C ILE A 33 11.61 13.03 0.84
N CYS A 34 11.05 11.83 1.06
CA CYS A 34 9.93 11.30 0.27
C CYS A 34 8.70 12.22 0.34
N VAL A 35 8.34 12.71 1.53
CA VAL A 35 7.24 13.67 1.72
C VAL A 35 7.52 14.98 0.97
N THR A 36 8.74 15.51 1.07
CA THR A 36 9.13 16.73 0.36
C THR A 36 9.03 16.54 -1.16
N LYS A 37 9.54 15.43 -1.69
CA LYS A 37 9.44 15.11 -3.13
C LYS A 37 8.01 14.84 -3.58
N SER A 38 7.19 14.21 -2.74
CA SER A 38 5.76 14.04 -2.98
C SER A 38 5.04 15.39 -3.09
N ARG A 39 5.40 16.38 -2.27
CA ARG A 39 4.87 17.75 -2.38
C ARG A 39 5.30 18.44 -3.66
N GLU A 40 6.61 18.43 -3.95
CA GLU A 40 7.16 19.03 -5.18
C GLU A 40 6.53 18.45 -6.46
N LEU A 41 6.30 17.13 -6.47
CA LEU A 41 5.70 16.43 -7.61
C LEU A 41 4.17 16.53 -7.64
N GLY A 42 3.52 17.07 -6.60
CA GLY A 42 2.06 17.15 -6.53
C GLY A 42 1.37 15.79 -6.36
N LEU A 43 2.03 14.80 -5.75
CA LEU A 43 1.46 13.45 -5.55
C LEU A 43 0.41 13.37 -4.43
N HIS A 44 0.25 14.46 -3.68
CA HIS A 44 -0.71 14.59 -2.57
C HIS A 44 -2.08 15.11 -3.01
N VAL A 45 -2.22 15.49 -4.28
CA VAL A 45 -3.45 16.02 -4.86
C VAL A 45 -3.78 15.22 -6.10
N ASP A 46 -5.03 14.81 -6.23
CA ASP A 46 -5.53 14.16 -7.43
C ASP A 46 -5.90 15.23 -8.48
N PRO A 47 -5.15 15.33 -9.60
CA PRO A 47 -5.42 16.36 -10.62
C PRO A 47 -6.75 16.12 -11.35
N ASN A 48 -7.30 14.90 -11.30
CA ASN A 48 -8.47 14.47 -12.07
C ASN A 48 -9.66 14.10 -11.19
N MET A 49 -9.77 14.66 -9.98
CA MET A 49 -10.88 14.38 -9.07
C MET A 49 -12.28 14.64 -9.71
N ALA A 50 -12.35 15.45 -10.77
CA ALA A 50 -13.56 15.74 -11.54
C ALA A 50 -13.59 15.14 -12.96
N SER A 51 -12.49 14.53 -13.44
CA SER A 51 -12.39 14.02 -14.81
C SER A 51 -12.17 12.50 -14.79
N HIS A 52 -13.18 11.76 -15.28
CA HIS A 52 -13.05 10.32 -15.46
C HIS A 52 -12.11 10.04 -16.65
N VAL A 53 -10.86 9.71 -16.35
CA VAL A 53 -9.94 9.16 -17.36
C VAL A 53 -10.39 7.74 -17.64
N SER A 54 -10.72 7.43 -18.90
CA SER A 54 -11.16 6.09 -19.29
C SER A 54 -10.11 5.04 -18.92
N THR A 55 -10.55 4.02 -18.19
CA THR A 55 -9.77 2.85 -17.81
C THR A 55 -9.15 2.19 -19.05
N GLY A 56 -7.85 1.86 -18.97
CA GLY A 56 -7.09 1.24 -20.07
C GLY A 56 -6.34 2.19 -21.00
N SER A 57 -6.47 3.52 -20.84
CA SER A 57 -5.58 4.47 -21.52
C SER A 57 -4.20 4.52 -20.85
N LYS A 58 -3.16 4.88 -21.60
CA LYS A 58 -1.80 5.10 -21.04
C LYS A 58 -1.82 6.19 -19.96
N ASP A 59 -2.68 7.20 -20.14
CA ASP A 59 -2.83 8.30 -19.20
C ASP A 59 -3.52 7.86 -17.91
N TRP A 60 -4.42 6.88 -17.99
CA TRP A 60 -5.01 6.26 -16.80
C TRP A 60 -3.94 5.55 -15.96
N ILE A 61 -3.07 4.74 -16.58
CA ILE A 61 -2.01 4.02 -15.85
C ILE A 61 -1.11 5.00 -15.09
N LEU A 62 -0.65 6.05 -15.78
CA LEU A 62 0.23 7.06 -15.16
C LEU A 62 -0.47 7.83 -14.03
N THR A 63 -1.75 8.15 -14.20
CA THR A 63 -2.56 8.81 -13.17
C THR A 63 -2.69 7.89 -11.95
N GLU A 64 -2.95 6.61 -12.17
CA GLU A 64 -3.12 5.63 -11.11
C GLU A 64 -1.82 5.33 -10.35
N GLU A 65 -0.70 5.19 -11.07
CA GLU A 65 0.62 5.01 -10.46
C GLU A 65 0.98 6.19 -9.56
N ARG A 66 0.68 7.42 -9.98
CA ARG A 66 0.91 8.63 -9.18
C ARG A 66 0.03 8.64 -7.93
N ARG A 67 -1.26 8.31 -8.06
CA ARG A 67 -2.20 8.23 -6.93
C ARG A 67 -1.75 7.19 -5.91
N ARG A 68 -1.37 5.99 -6.34
CA ARG A 68 -0.85 4.92 -5.47
C ARG A 68 0.46 5.31 -4.80
N THR A 69 1.34 5.99 -5.52
CA THR A 69 2.60 6.49 -4.95
C THR A 69 2.34 7.51 -3.84
N GLY A 70 1.36 8.41 -4.04
CA GLY A 70 0.90 9.30 -2.98
C GLY A 70 0.43 8.52 -1.75
N TRP A 71 -0.56 7.63 -1.92
CA TRP A 71 -1.04 6.79 -0.82
C TRP A 71 0.07 6.04 -0.08
N ALA A 72 1.07 5.51 -0.80
CA ALA A 72 2.21 4.84 -0.18
C ALA A 72 3.02 5.78 0.73
N VAL A 73 3.32 7.02 0.28
CA VAL A 73 4.03 8.02 1.09
C VAL A 73 3.23 8.37 2.34
N TYR A 74 1.92 8.57 2.21
CA TYR A 74 1.04 8.85 3.35
C TYR A 74 1.04 7.72 4.38
N VAL A 75 0.85 6.47 3.94
CA VAL A 75 0.82 5.31 4.84
C VAL A 75 2.16 5.12 5.55
N VAL A 76 3.28 5.25 4.84
CA VAL A 76 4.62 5.11 5.43
C VAL A 76 4.87 6.16 6.51
N ASP A 77 4.50 7.42 6.27
CA ASP A 77 4.63 8.50 7.27
C ASP A 77 3.81 8.20 8.53
N ARG A 78 2.58 7.68 8.38
CA ARG A 78 1.73 7.29 9.51
C ARG A 78 2.26 6.10 10.28
N MET A 79 2.72 5.07 9.58
CA MET A 79 3.32 3.90 10.21
C MET A 79 4.57 4.29 11.00
N ALA A 80 5.41 5.17 10.45
CA ALA A 80 6.56 5.69 11.16
C ALA A 80 6.15 6.48 12.41
N ALA A 81 5.23 7.43 12.28
CA ALA A 81 4.72 8.26 13.37
C ALA A 81 4.21 7.41 14.54
N LEU A 82 3.42 6.38 14.24
CA LEU A 82 2.92 5.42 15.24
C LEU A 82 4.04 4.61 15.89
N THR A 83 4.97 4.07 15.08
CA THR A 83 6.04 3.18 15.56
C THR A 83 7.01 3.89 16.50
N HIS A 84 7.24 5.18 16.30
CA HIS A 84 8.25 5.93 17.06
C HIS A 84 7.65 7.03 17.95
N ALA A 85 6.34 7.01 18.17
CA ALA A 85 5.61 7.99 18.99
C ALA A 85 5.93 9.45 18.63
N ARG A 86 5.94 9.76 17.32
CA ARG A 86 6.15 11.10 16.79
C ARG A 86 4.92 11.58 16.03
N SER A 87 4.86 12.89 15.80
CA SER A 87 3.88 13.45 14.88
C SER A 87 4.23 13.09 13.44
N PRO A 88 3.23 12.75 12.61
CA PRO A 88 3.43 12.59 11.17
C PRO A 88 3.94 13.89 10.54
N ILE A 89 4.80 13.76 9.53
CA ILE A 89 5.39 14.90 8.82
C ILE A 89 4.36 15.54 7.89
N LEU A 90 3.45 14.73 7.36
CA LEU A 90 2.43 15.14 6.43
C LEU A 90 1.08 15.20 7.14
N LEU A 91 0.37 16.32 7.03
CA LEU A 91 -0.91 16.54 7.70
C LEU A 91 -2.07 15.96 6.87
N ASP A 92 -3.15 15.52 7.53
CA ASP A 92 -4.33 14.94 6.85
C ASP A 92 -4.94 15.91 5.82
N GLN A 93 -5.00 17.19 6.19
CA GLN A 93 -5.56 18.28 5.39
C GLN A 93 -4.76 18.56 4.11
N GLU A 94 -3.51 18.11 4.05
CA GLU A 94 -2.67 18.25 2.85
C GLU A 94 -2.95 17.16 1.82
N TYR A 95 -3.64 16.07 2.18
CA TYR A 95 -3.91 14.96 1.27
C TYR A 95 -5.32 15.03 0.70
N CYS A 96 -5.39 15.31 -0.59
CA CYS A 96 -6.61 15.34 -1.39
C CYS A 96 -6.52 14.26 -2.48
N LEU A 97 -6.47 12.99 -2.06
CA LEU A 97 -6.48 11.84 -2.96
C LEU A 97 -7.80 11.10 -2.90
N SER A 98 -8.31 10.69 -4.06
CA SER A 98 -9.38 9.72 -4.14
C SER A 98 -8.93 8.36 -3.59
N HIS A 99 -9.87 7.58 -3.06
CA HIS A 99 -9.57 6.25 -2.54
C HIS A 99 -9.01 5.35 -3.66
N PRO A 100 -8.06 4.45 -3.35
CA PRO A 100 -7.44 3.57 -4.34
C PRO A 100 -8.40 2.51 -4.91
N CYS A 101 -9.58 2.34 -4.31
CA CYS A 101 -10.64 1.44 -4.75
C CYS A 101 -11.99 2.14 -4.56
N SER A 102 -12.98 1.81 -5.39
CA SER A 102 -14.35 2.28 -5.19
C SER A 102 -14.96 1.65 -3.93
N ASP A 103 -15.81 2.41 -3.25
CA ASP A 103 -16.46 1.93 -2.03
C ASP A 103 -17.37 0.74 -2.33
N GLU A 104 -17.98 0.68 -3.51
CA GLU A 104 -18.82 -0.42 -3.96
C GLU A 104 -18.04 -1.74 -4.07
N LEU A 105 -16.82 -1.69 -4.62
CA LEU A 105 -15.96 -2.87 -4.72
C LEU A 105 -15.45 -3.30 -3.34
N TRP A 106 -15.12 -2.34 -2.48
CA TRP A 106 -14.67 -2.63 -1.12
C TRP A 106 -15.79 -3.28 -0.28
N GLN A 107 -17.02 -2.76 -0.38
CA GLN A 107 -18.20 -3.31 0.29
C GLN A 107 -18.66 -4.63 -0.32
N GLY A 108 -18.38 -4.88 -1.60
CA GLY A 108 -18.67 -6.13 -2.30
C GLY A 108 -17.90 -7.35 -1.82
N ASN A 109 -17.04 -7.21 -0.80
CA ASN A 109 -16.16 -8.25 -0.27
C ASN A 109 -15.29 -8.88 -1.39
N PRO A 110 -14.22 -8.20 -1.82
CA PRO A 110 -13.38 -8.67 -2.92
C PRO A 110 -12.71 -10.02 -2.62
N PHE A 111 -12.57 -10.38 -1.33
CA PHE A 111 -12.06 -11.68 -0.91
C PHE A 111 -13.07 -12.81 -1.15
N ALA A 112 -14.37 -12.53 -1.11
CA ALA A 112 -15.40 -13.50 -1.49
C ALA A 112 -15.36 -13.78 -3.01
N LEU A 113 -15.06 -12.78 -3.83
CA LEU A 113 -14.85 -12.96 -5.28
C LEU A 113 -13.60 -13.79 -5.58
N LEU A 114 -12.51 -13.57 -4.83
CA LEU A 114 -11.29 -14.38 -4.92
C LEU A 114 -11.53 -15.83 -4.50
N GLN A 115 -12.26 -16.05 -3.41
CA GLN A 115 -12.66 -17.39 -2.96
C GLN A 115 -13.56 -18.09 -3.99
N ALA A 116 -14.53 -17.39 -4.57
CA ALA A 116 -15.38 -17.93 -5.62
C ALA A 116 -14.55 -18.35 -6.86
N ALA A 117 -13.59 -17.52 -7.29
CA ALA A 117 -12.70 -17.84 -8.41
C ALA A 117 -11.77 -19.03 -8.12
N THR A 118 -11.25 -19.14 -6.88
CA THR A 118 -10.42 -20.30 -6.48
C THR A 118 -11.25 -21.57 -6.36
N THR A 119 -12.49 -21.51 -5.85
CA THR A 119 -13.38 -22.68 -5.79
C THR A 119 -13.86 -23.14 -7.17
N ALA A 120 -14.07 -22.22 -8.13
CA ALA A 120 -14.40 -22.56 -9.51
C ALA A 120 -13.24 -23.25 -10.26
N SER A 121 -12.01 -23.14 -9.76
CA SER A 121 -10.80 -23.76 -10.33
C SER A 121 -10.46 -25.14 -9.76
N SER A 122 -11.28 -25.71 -8.86
CA SER A 122 -11.10 -27.08 -8.42
C SER A 122 -11.54 -28.06 -9.52
N PRO A 123 -10.63 -28.86 -10.12
CA PRO A 123 -11.00 -29.83 -11.13
C PRO A 123 -11.62 -31.05 -10.43
N THR A 124 -12.95 -31.12 -10.35
CA THR A 124 -13.60 -32.43 -10.26
C THR A 124 -13.46 -33.07 -11.62
N SER A 125 -12.58 -34.07 -11.70
CA SER A 125 -12.35 -34.90 -12.88
C SER A 125 -13.62 -35.68 -13.23
N SER A 126 -14.41 -35.14 -14.16
CA SER A 126 -15.22 -35.93 -15.09
C SER A 126 -15.95 -34.99 -16.03
N ASP A 127 -15.64 -35.20 -17.30
CA ASP A 127 -16.44 -34.92 -18.48
C ASP A 127 -16.37 -33.53 -19.11
N ALA A 128 -16.06 -33.61 -20.41
CA ALA A 128 -15.95 -32.54 -21.36
C ALA A 128 -17.22 -31.71 -21.45
N GLU A 129 -17.04 -30.43 -21.77
CA GLU A 129 -17.80 -29.66 -22.77
C GLU A 129 -17.92 -28.19 -22.32
N SER A 130 -17.41 -27.31 -23.19
CA SER A 130 -17.67 -25.86 -23.28
C SER A 130 -17.80 -25.07 -21.97
N ARG A 131 -16.79 -24.27 -21.61
CA ARG A 131 -17.00 -23.16 -20.67
C ARG A 131 -15.96 -22.06 -20.81
N ASP A 132 -16.50 -20.85 -20.96
CA ASP A 132 -15.84 -19.56 -21.12
C ASP A 132 -14.58 -19.43 -20.25
N ALA A 133 -13.52 -18.92 -20.89
CA ALA A 133 -12.28 -18.58 -20.23
C ALA A 133 -12.57 -17.67 -19.03
N ALA A 134 -12.43 -18.19 -17.82
CA ALA A 134 -12.46 -17.37 -16.62
C ALA A 134 -11.36 -16.31 -16.76
N PRO A 135 -11.69 -15.00 -16.70
CA PRO A 135 -10.69 -13.96 -16.85
C PRO A 135 -9.62 -14.12 -15.78
N SER A 136 -8.37 -13.99 -16.19
CA SER A 136 -7.23 -14.04 -15.30
C SER A 136 -7.38 -13.03 -14.17
N LEU A 137 -6.74 -13.29 -13.02
CA LEU A 137 -6.79 -12.41 -11.84
C LEU A 137 -6.38 -10.96 -12.20
N LEU A 138 -5.45 -10.81 -13.16
CA LEU A 138 -5.10 -9.52 -13.75
C LEU A 138 -6.25 -8.89 -14.56
N GLU A 139 -6.96 -9.67 -15.38
CA GLU A 139 -8.12 -9.16 -16.11
C GLU A 139 -9.26 -8.76 -15.17
N LEU A 140 -9.48 -9.46 -14.05
CA LEU A 140 -10.51 -9.06 -13.08
C LEU A 140 -10.21 -7.69 -12.45
N TYR A 141 -8.94 -7.37 -12.22
CA TYR A 141 -8.47 -6.07 -11.75
C TYR A 141 -8.33 -5.02 -12.86
N MET A 142 -8.40 -5.41 -14.14
CA MET A 142 -8.20 -4.48 -15.27
C MET A 142 -9.45 -4.26 -16.13
N VAL A 143 -10.46 -5.14 -16.09
CA VAL A 143 -11.58 -5.18 -17.06
C VAL A 143 -12.92 -4.71 -16.46
N ARG A 144 -13.02 -4.48 -15.14
CA ARG A 144 -14.32 -4.20 -14.49
C ARG A 144 -14.45 -2.91 -13.68
N ASP A 145 -13.63 -1.92 -13.97
CA ASP A 145 -13.81 -0.57 -13.44
C ASP A 145 -14.56 0.31 -14.46
N LEU A 146 -15.87 0.05 -14.58
CA LEU A 146 -16.87 1.03 -15.01
C LEU A 146 -17.59 1.49 -13.74
N CYS A 147 -17.06 2.54 -13.10
CA CYS A 147 -17.76 3.49 -12.23
C CYS A 147 -16.79 4.64 -11.95
#